data_AF-A0A432T5S1-F1
#
_entry.id   AF-A0A432T5S1-F1
#
_cell.length_a   1.000
_cell.length_b   1.000
_cell.length_c   1.000
_cell.angle_alpha   90.00
_cell.angle_beta   90.00
_cell.angle_gamma   90.00
#
_symmetry.space_group_name_H-M   'P 1'
#
loop_
_entity.id
_entity.type
_entity.pdbx_description
1 polymer ?
#
loop_
_entity_poly.entity_id
_entity_poly.type
_entity_poly.pdbx_seq_one_letter_code
_entity_poly.pdbx_strand_id
1 'polypeptide(L)'
;MNRCDEIKAYIRMEERYQGLSLVFSENDEIKNEILKSIESVKKETGQKPFIFEKISNDRADLQAIYIEFRDDIHREGGAFLTKVLQNLHIDKCEKDI
;
A
#
# COMPACT_ATOMS: atom_id res chain seq x y z
N MET A 1 4.40 -4.28 -16.82
CA MET A 1 3.15 -5.06 -16.70
C MET A 1 2.31 -4.35 -15.65
N ASN A 2 1.02 -4.16 -15.87
CA ASN A 2 0.14 -3.53 -14.88
C ASN A 2 -0.19 -4.57 -13.80
N ARG A 3 0.07 -4.27 -12.53
CA ARG A 3 -0.15 -5.21 -11.41
C ARG A 3 -1.60 -5.19 -10.89
N CYS A 4 -2.52 -4.44 -11.48
CA CYS A 4 -3.92 -4.35 -11.04
C CYS A 4 -4.65 -5.70 -10.99
N ASP A 5 -4.25 -6.69 -11.79
CA ASP A 5 -4.86 -8.03 -11.77
C ASP A 5 -4.38 -8.89 -10.59
N GLU A 6 -3.21 -8.55 -10.02
CA GLU A 6 -2.52 -9.33 -8.98
C GLU A 6 -2.61 -8.67 -7.60
N ILE A 7 -2.66 -7.34 -7.57
CA ILE A 7 -2.71 -6.51 -6.37
C ILE A 7 -3.94 -5.61 -6.45
N LYS A 8 -4.89 -5.82 -5.54
CA LYS A 8 -6.01 -4.91 -5.32
C LYS A 8 -5.58 -3.81 -4.36
N ALA A 9 -5.54 -2.58 -4.85
CA ALA A 9 -5.16 -1.41 -4.08
C ALA A 9 -6.39 -0.65 -3.59
N TYR A 10 -6.48 -0.39 -2.29
CA TYR A 10 -7.52 0.43 -1.67
C TYR A 10 -6.86 1.64 -1.03
N ILE A 11 -7.21 2.84 -1.48
CA ILE A 11 -6.67 4.09 -0.95
C ILE A 11 -7.73 4.83 -0.15
N ARG A 12 -7.37 5.29 1.05
CA ARG A 12 -8.24 6.07 1.93
C ARG A 12 -7.54 7.37 2.29
N MET A 13 -8.20 8.49 2.01
CA MET A 13 -7.66 9.84 2.19
C MET A 13 -8.68 10.69 2.96
N GLU A 14 -8.43 10.89 4.24
CA GLU A 14 -9.22 11.70 5.16
C GLU A 14 -8.38 12.86 5.73
N GLU A 15 -9.02 13.79 6.44
CA GLU A 15 -8.38 15.02 6.94
C GLU A 15 -7.12 14.75 7.79
N ARG A 16 -7.13 13.65 8.57
CA ARG A 16 -6.06 13.27 9.51
C ARG A 16 -5.53 11.85 9.32
N TYR A 17 -5.98 11.18 8.26
CA TYR A 17 -5.63 9.79 8.00
C TYR A 17 -5.42 9.57 6.51
N GLN A 18 -4.29 8.96 6.17
CA GLN A 18 -4.01 8.54 4.80
C GLN A 18 -3.53 7.09 4.83
N GLY A 19 -4.19 6.23 4.08
CA GLY A 19 -3.96 4.78 4.12
C GLY A 19 -3.95 4.18 2.72
N LEU A 20 -3.08 3.19 2.52
CA LEU A 20 -3.08 2.31 1.35
C LEU A 20 -3.09 0.86 1.82
N SER A 21 -4.05 0.08 1.31
CA SER A 21 -4.11 -1.37 1.51
C SER A 21 -3.80 -2.05 0.18
N LEU A 22 -2.83 -2.96 0.17
CA LEU A 22 -2.46 -3.76 -0.99
C LEU A 22 -2.82 -5.21 -0.69
N VAL A 23 -3.88 -5.71 -1.32
CA VAL A 23 -4.40 -7.07 -1.11
C VAL A 23 -3.98 -7.94 -2.29
N PHE A 24 -3.38 -9.09 -1.99
CA PHE A 24 -2.84 -10.02 -2.97
C PHE A 24 -3.01 -11.47 -2.48
N SER A 25 -2.95 -12.44 -3.39
CA SER A 25 -2.92 -13.86 -3.03
C SER A 25 -1.59 -14.24 -2.41
N GLU A 26 -1.52 -15.35 -1.67
CA GLU A 26 -0.27 -15.89 -1.11
C GLU A 26 0.80 -16.08 -2.21
N ASN A 27 1.70 -15.11 -2.30
CA ASN A 27 2.74 -15.03 -3.31
C ASN A 27 3.91 -14.20 -2.77
N ASP A 28 5.01 -14.89 -2.45
CA ASP A 28 6.21 -14.28 -1.89
C ASP A 28 6.90 -13.31 -2.84
N GLU A 29 6.79 -13.50 -4.16
CA GLU A 29 7.37 -12.58 -5.15
C GLU A 29 6.66 -11.23 -5.11
N ILE A 30 5.32 -11.26 -5.13
CA ILE A 30 4.47 -10.06 -5.02
C ILE A 30 4.73 -9.36 -3.68
N LYS A 31 4.76 -10.10 -2.57
CA LYS A 31 5.06 -9.55 -1.25
C LYS A 31 6.42 -8.84 -1.24
N ASN A 32 7.46 -9.49 -1.74
CA ASN A 32 8.81 -8.92 -1.78
C ASN A 32 8.88 -7.68 -2.67
N GLU A 33 8.15 -7.65 -3.78
CA GLU A 33 8.05 -6.48 -4.66
C GLU A 33 7.38 -5.29 -3.95
N ILE A 34 6.26 -5.53 -3.26
CA ILE A 34 5.57 -4.52 -2.44
C ILE A 34 6.52 -3.96 -1.39
N LEU A 35 7.17 -4.81 -0.60
CA LEU A 35 8.10 -4.37 0.44
C LEU A 35 9.30 -3.60 -0.12
N LYS A 36 9.87 -4.03 -1.25
CA LYS A 36 10.95 -3.30 -1.94
C LYS A 36 10.49 -1.93 -2.43
N SER A 37 9.30 -1.84 -3.00
CA SER A 37 8.71 -0.58 -3.44
C SER A 37 8.57 0.40 -2.27
N ILE A 38 8.00 -0.07 -1.16
CA ILE A 38 7.83 0.73 0.07
C ILE A 38 9.19 1.20 0.61
N GLU A 39 10.17 0.30 0.75
CA GLU A 39 11.50 0.66 1.25
C GLU A 39 12.24 1.63 0.33
N SER A 40 12.05 1.51 -0.99
CA SER A 40 12.60 2.47 -1.95
C SER A 40 12.02 3.87 -1.76
N VAL A 41 10.70 3.99 -1.61
CA VAL A 41 10.05 5.29 -1.39
C VAL A 41 10.41 5.87 -0.02
N LYS A 42 10.54 5.04 1.03
CA LYS A 42 11.04 5.48 2.34
C LYS A 42 12.43 6.08 2.25
N LYS A 43 13.36 5.44 1.54
CA LYS A 43 14.73 5.95 1.36
C LYS A 43 14.75 7.27 0.60
N GLU A 44 13.88 7.45 -0.39
CA GLU A 44 13.83 8.65 -1.20
C GLU A 44 13.17 9.83 -0.47
N THR A 45 12.09 9.59 0.27
CA THR A 45 11.29 10.64 0.90
C THR A 45 11.70 10.94 2.35
N GLY A 46 12.39 10.01 3.01
CA GLY A 46 12.68 10.08 4.44
C GLY A 46 11.47 9.86 5.35
N GLN A 47 10.30 9.57 4.79
CA GLN A 47 9.05 9.38 5.53
C GLN A 47 9.01 8.04 6.27
N LYS A 48 8.21 7.98 7.33
CA LYS A 48 8.09 6.83 8.24
C LYS A 48 6.62 6.43 8.42
N PRO A 49 5.98 5.85 7.40
CA PRO A 49 4.63 5.31 7.56
C PRO A 49 4.62 4.14 8.55
N PHE A 50 3.45 3.89 9.14
CA PHE A 50 3.16 2.64 9.83
C PHE A 50 2.86 1.57 8.78
N ILE A 51 3.58 0.46 8.83
CA ILE A 51 3.42 -0.65 7.89
C ILE A 51 3.12 -1.92 8.69
N PHE A 52 2.06 -2.63 8.33
CA PHE A 52 1.73 -3.91 8.94
C PHE A 52 1.08 -4.87 7.95
N GLU A 53 1.26 -6.16 8.20
CA GLU A 53 0.72 -7.24 7.39
C GLU A 53 -0.47 -7.89 8.09
N LYS A 54 -1.45 -8.34 7.29
CA LYS A 54 -2.59 -9.11 7.77
C LYS A 54 -2.89 -10.25 6.81
N ILE A 55 -3.05 -11.45 7.35
CA ILE A 55 -3.62 -12.58 6.63
C ILE A 55 -5.13 -12.56 6.89
N SER A 56 -5.95 -12.73 5.85
CA SER A 56 -7.40 -12.71 6.00
C SER A 56 -7.87 -13.91 6.83
N ASN A 57 -8.73 -13.64 7.82
CA ASN A 57 -9.32 -14.68 8.68
C ASN A 57 -10.32 -15.56 7.92
N ASP A 58 -10.97 -15.00 6.90
CA ASP A 58 -11.99 -15.69 6.09
C ASP A 58 -11.38 -16.42 4.89
N ARG A 59 -10.17 -16.00 4.47
CA ARG A 59 -9.45 -16.50 3.29
C ARG A 59 -7.96 -16.53 3.55
N ALA A 60 -7.44 -17.66 4.03
CA ALA A 60 -6.02 -17.81 4.35
C ALA A 60 -5.08 -17.58 3.14
N ASP A 61 -5.60 -17.70 1.92
CA ASP A 61 -4.90 -17.45 0.68
C ASP A 61 -4.77 -15.95 0.33
N LEU A 62 -5.42 -15.06 1.09
CA LEU A 62 -5.34 -13.62 0.90
C LEU A 62 -4.49 -12.96 1.99
N GLN A 63 -3.53 -12.17 1.53
CA GLN A 63 -2.68 -11.34 2.36
C GLN A 63 -2.90 -9.87 2.03
N ALA A 64 -2.69 -9.01 3.01
CA ALA A 64 -2.78 -7.58 2.86
C ALA A 64 -1.60 -6.89 3.53
N ILE A 65 -0.98 -5.95 2.82
CA ILE A 65 0.00 -5.01 3.37
C ILE A 65 -0.69 -3.65 3.50
N TYR A 66 -0.70 -3.12 4.71
CA TYR A 66 -1.25 -1.81 5.03
C TYR A 66 -0.11 -0.81 5.22
N ILE A 67 -0.29 0.38 4.65
CA ILE A 67 0.59 1.54 4.81
C ILE A 67 -0.28 2.68 5.34
N GLU A 68 -0.01 3.14 6.55
CA GLU A 68 -0.80 4.17 7.21
C GLU A 68 0.05 5.35 7.64
N PHE A 69 -0.48 6.54 7.40
CA PHE A 69 -0.05 7.79 7.99
C PHE A 69 -1.13 8.25 8.96
N ARG A 70 -0.78 8.22 10.24
CA ARG A 70 -1.57 8.78 11.33
C ARG A 70 -0.77 9.98 11.83
N ASP A 71 -1.27 11.20 11.59
CA ASP A 71 -1.10 12.38 12.45
C ASP A 71 -1.15 13.72 11.70
N ASP A 72 -1.70 14.69 12.43
CA ASP A 72 -2.04 16.09 12.15
C ASP A 72 -0.95 16.98 11.49
N ILE A 73 0.22 16.43 11.15
CA ILE A 73 1.42 17.26 10.92
C ILE A 73 1.84 17.35 9.45
N HIS A 74 1.60 16.38 8.55
CA HIS A 74 1.99 16.58 7.14
C HIS A 74 1.08 15.86 6.13
N ARG A 75 0.50 16.63 5.19
CA ARG A 75 -0.28 16.17 4.01
C ARG A 75 0.54 15.33 3.02
N GLU A 76 1.76 14.95 3.34
CA GLU A 76 2.71 14.34 2.40
C GLU A 76 2.52 12.82 2.23
N GLY A 77 1.71 12.17 3.07
CA GLY A 77 1.44 10.74 2.96
C GLY A 77 0.85 10.36 1.59
N GLY A 78 -0.02 11.19 1.03
CA GLY A 78 -0.63 10.97 -0.28
C GLY A 78 0.39 10.89 -1.41
N ALA A 79 1.46 11.69 -1.36
CA ALA A 79 2.53 11.64 -2.33
C ALA A 79 3.33 10.32 -2.22
N PHE A 80 3.57 9.85 -1.00
CA PHE A 80 4.19 8.55 -0.76
C PHE A 80 3.32 7.40 -1.28
N LEU A 81 2.03 7.39 -0.95
CA LEU A 81 1.10 6.36 -1.41
C LEU A 81 1.04 6.32 -2.94
N THR A 82 0.95 7.49 -3.59
CA THR A 82 0.97 7.61 -5.05
C THR A 82 2.25 7.02 -5.65
N LYS A 83 3.40 7.27 -5.03
CA LYS A 83 4.68 6.79 -5.53
C LYS A 83 4.84 5.28 -5.38
N VAL A 84 4.34 4.70 -4.29
CA VAL A 84 4.27 3.24 -4.12
C VAL A 84 3.43 2.61 -5.23
N LEU A 85 2.26 3.18 -5.55
CA LEU A 85 1.39 2.71 -6.63
C LEU A 85 2.08 2.79 -8.00
N GLN A 86 2.78 3.90 -8.29
CA GLN A 86 3.54 4.08 -9.53
C GLN A 86 4.66 3.03 -9.68
N ASN A 87 5.41 2.77 -8.61
CA ASN A 87 6.47 1.76 -8.60
C ASN A 87 5.93 0.34 -8.82
N LEU A 88 4.72 0.06 -8.33
CA LEU A 88 4.02 -1.21 -8.55
C LEU A 88 3.25 -1.25 -9.87
N HIS A 89 3.31 -0.18 -10.68
CA HIS A 89 2.53 -0.06 -11.91
C HIS A 89 1.02 -0.28 -11.71
N ILE A 90 0.46 0.21 -10.60
CA ILE A 90 -0.96 0.18 -10.29
C ILE A 90 -1.55 1.55 -10.65
N ASP A 91 -2.43 1.59 -11.65
CA ASP A 91 -3.07 2.81 -12.15
C ASP A 91 -4.53 2.97 -11.71
N LYS A 92 -5.09 1.93 -11.08
CA LYS A 92 -6.45 1.92 -10.55
C LYS A 92 -6.46 1.46 -9.09
N CYS A 93 -7.11 2.26 -8.26
CA CYS A 93 -7.49 1.85 -6.91
C CYS A 93 -8.95 1.44 -6.91
N GLU A 94 -9.25 0.38 -6.19
CA GLU A 94 -10.61 -0.02 -5.87
C GLU A 94 -11.25 1.04 -4.98
N LYS A 95 -12.55 1.27 -5.19
CA LYS A 95 -13.34 2.06 -4.24
C LYS A 95 -13.58 1.20 -3.00
N ASP A 96 -13.32 1.76 -1.82
CA ASP A 96 -13.82 1.18 -0.57
C ASP A 96 -15.34 0.97 -0.67
N ILE A 97 -15.82 -0.14 -0.10
CA ILE A 97 -17.25 -0.53 -0.01
C ILE A 97 -17.90 0.21 1.16
#